data_AF-A0A527D135-F1
#
_entry.id   AF-A0A527D135-F1
#
_cell.length_a   1.000
_cell.length_b   1.000
_cell.length_c   1.000
_cell.angle_alpha   90.00
_cell.angle_beta   90.00
_cell.angle_gamma   90.00
#
_symmetry.space_group_name_H-M   'P 1'
#
loop_
_entity.id
_entity.type
_entity.pdbx_description
1 polymer ?
#
loop_
_entity_poly.entity_id
_entity_poly.type
_entity_poly.pdbx_seq_one_letter_code
_entity_poly.pdbx_strand_id
1 'polypeptide(L)'
;AGTAYDGRHFFQLANDLIQKIDPDTGQVLATIPAPGGGGDSGLTWAEGTLWVGQYRERKIHQIDPETGAILRTIESNRFVTGVTWVDGELWHATWE
;
A
#
# COMPACT_ATOMS: atom_id res chain seq x y z
N ALA A 1 4.83 7.55 -3.97
CA ALA A 1 5.34 6.50 -4.89
C ALA A 1 5.69 5.30 -4.03
N GLY A 2 4.94 4.20 -4.16
CA GLY A 2 5.14 3.00 -3.35
C GLY A 2 5.03 1.75 -4.21
N THR A 3 5.88 0.76 -3.95
CA THR A 3 5.92 -0.52 -4.65
C THR A 3 6.06 -1.65 -3.64
N ALA A 4 5.30 -2.73 -3.84
CA ALA A 4 5.38 -3.95 -3.06
C ALA A 4 5.45 -5.18 -3.97
N TYR A 5 5.85 -6.32 -3.42
CA TYR A 5 5.94 -7.59 -4.12
C TYR A 5 5.37 -8.71 -3.25
N ASP A 6 4.42 -9.47 -3.77
CA ASP A 6 3.76 -10.58 -3.04
C ASP A 6 4.53 -11.92 -3.12
N GLY A 7 5.67 -11.95 -3.81
CA GLY A 7 6.37 -13.19 -4.17
C GLY A 7 6.09 -13.66 -5.61
N ARG A 8 5.19 -12.98 -6.33
CA ARG A 8 4.76 -13.33 -7.69
C ARG A 8 4.43 -12.12 -8.58
N HIS A 9 3.84 -11.05 -8.06
CA HIS A 9 3.41 -9.85 -8.75
C HIS A 9 3.92 -8.60 -8.05
N PHE A 10 4.24 -7.57 -8.83
CA PHE A 10 4.43 -6.24 -8.28
C PHE A 10 3.09 -5.55 -8.05
N PHE A 11 3.01 -4.75 -7.00
CA PHE A 11 1.95 -3.80 -6.78
C PHE A 11 2.53 -2.41 -6.75
N GLN A 12 1.97 -1.48 -7.52
CA GLN A 12 2.49 -0.13 -7.62
C GLN A 12 1.39 0.91 -7.44
N LEU A 13 1.63 1.88 -6.56
CA LEU A 13 0.79 3.08 -6.46
C LEU A 13 1.00 3.95 -7.70
N ALA A 14 -0.11 4.24 -8.39
CA ALA A 14 -0.18 5.08 -9.57
C ALA A 14 -1.35 6.08 -9.41
N ASN A 15 -1.03 7.27 -8.87
CA ASN A 15 -2.02 8.28 -8.48
C ASN A 15 -3.06 7.72 -7.48
N ASP A 16 -4.34 7.72 -7.85
CA ASP A 16 -5.49 7.24 -7.09
C ASP A 16 -5.76 5.74 -7.29
N LEU A 17 -4.83 5.01 -7.88
CA LEU A 17 -4.95 3.60 -8.21
C LEU A 17 -3.75 2.80 -7.68
N ILE A 18 -3.96 1.50 -7.49
CA ILE A 18 -2.92 0.50 -7.30
C ILE A 18 -3.00 -0.48 -8.47
N GLN A 19 -1.86 -0.69 -9.14
CA GLN A 19 -1.73 -1.61 -10.26
C GLN A 19 -1.03 -2.88 -9.82
N LYS A 20 -1.62 -4.04 -10.14
CA LYS A 20 -0.98 -5.35 -10.06
C LYS A 20 -0.30 -5.64 -11.38
N ILE A 21 0.99 -5.90 -11.34
CA ILE A 21 1.87 -5.94 -12.50
C ILE A 21 2.60 -7.28 -12.54
N ASP A 22 2.59 -7.91 -13.71
CA ASP A 22 3.40 -9.08 -14.01
C ASP A 22 4.88 -8.68 -14.04
N PRO A 23 5.76 -9.29 -13.22
CA PRO A 23 7.14 -8.85 -13.08
C PRO A 23 8.01 -9.18 -14.30
N ASP A 24 7.64 -10.20 -15.09
CA ASP A 24 8.44 -10.65 -16.23
C ASP A 24 8.18 -9.80 -17.47
N THR A 25 6.93 -9.37 -17.65
CA THR A 25 6.45 -8.67 -18.84
C THR A 25 6.17 -7.19 -18.61
N GLY A 26 6.01 -6.77 -17.34
CA GLY A 26 5.59 -5.42 -16.98
C GLY A 26 4.12 -5.13 -17.30
N GLN A 27 3.33 -6.14 -17.68
CA GLN A 27 1.92 -5.95 -18.00
C GLN A 27 1.09 -5.70 -16.74
N VAL A 28 0.19 -4.72 -16.81
CA VAL A 28 -0.82 -4.51 -15.76
C VAL A 28 -1.87 -5.62 -15.88
N LEU A 29 -1.95 -6.46 -14.85
CA LEU A 29 -2.88 -7.58 -14.77
C LEU A 29 -4.23 -7.16 -14.18
N ALA A 30 -4.20 -6.22 -13.22
CA ALA A 30 -5.40 -5.68 -12.57
C ALA A 30 -5.12 -4.29 -12.01
N THR A 31 -6.20 -3.54 -11.76
CA THR A 31 -6.15 -2.21 -11.17
C THR A 31 -7.26 -2.10 -10.14
N ILE A 32 -6.92 -1.61 -8.94
CA ILE A 32 -7.86 -1.36 -7.84
C ILE A 32 -7.73 0.11 -7.38
N PRO A 33 -8.75 0.69 -6.75
CA PRO A 33 -8.63 2.04 -6.19
C PRO A 33 -7.61 2.07 -5.04
N ALA A 34 -6.81 3.13 -4.98
CA ALA A 34 -6.00 3.43 -3.80
C ALA A 34 -6.91 3.99 -2.69
N PRO A 35 -6.76 3.53 -1.43
CA PRO A 35 -7.68 3.89 -0.35
C PRO A 35 -7.62 5.39 -0.01
N GLY A 36 -6.48 6.05 -0.24
CA GLY A 36 -6.30 7.48 -0.02
C GLY A 36 -6.72 8.36 -1.18
N GLY A 37 -7.22 7.81 -2.29
CA GLY A 37 -7.64 8.59 -3.46
C GLY A 37 -6.53 9.47 -4.06
N GLY A 38 -5.27 9.02 -3.97
CA GLY A 38 -4.09 9.77 -4.41
C GLY A 38 -3.36 10.52 -3.29
N GLY A 39 -3.89 10.50 -2.07
CA GLY A 39 -3.22 10.97 -0.85
C GLY A 39 -2.26 9.95 -0.22
N ASP A 40 -1.96 8.86 -0.93
CA ASP A 40 -1.18 7.73 -0.43
C ASP A 40 0.33 7.98 -0.49
N SER A 41 1.06 7.59 0.55
CA SER A 41 2.50 7.85 0.69
C SER A 41 3.39 6.65 0.37
N GLY A 42 2.96 5.45 0.73
CA GLY A 42 3.75 4.23 0.59
C GLY A 42 2.89 2.97 0.62
N LEU A 43 3.49 1.87 0.18
CA LEU A 43 2.84 0.57 0.05
C LEU A 43 3.83 -0.54 0.44
N THR A 44 3.37 -1.51 1.22
CA THR A 44 4.13 -2.74 1.52
C THR A 44 3.23 -3.96 1.49
N TRP A 45 3.81 -5.13 1.22
CA TRP A 45 3.13 -6.42 1.27
C TRP A 45 3.40 -7.09 2.60
N ALA A 46 2.36 -7.53 3.28
CA ALA A 46 2.49 -8.31 4.50
C ALA A 46 1.29 -9.23 4.69
N GLU A 47 1.56 -10.46 5.13
CA GLU A 47 0.55 -11.41 5.59
C GLU A 47 -0.59 -11.65 4.57
N GLY A 48 -0.26 -11.67 3.27
CA GLY A 48 -1.25 -11.93 2.20
C GLY A 48 -2.05 -10.70 1.77
N THR A 49 -1.71 -9.51 2.28
CA THR A 49 -2.45 -8.26 2.04
C THR A 49 -1.52 -7.10 1.72
N LEU A 50 -2.10 -6.01 1.20
CA LEU A 50 -1.40 -4.76 1.00
C LEU A 50 -1.64 -3.82 2.18
N TRP A 51 -0.58 -3.15 2.63
CA TRP A 51 -0.65 -2.09 3.63
C TRP A 51 -0.26 -0.77 2.97
N VAL A 52 -1.18 0.21 2.99
CA VAL A 52 -1.05 1.49 2.30
C VAL A 52 -1.09 2.62 3.32
N GLY A 53 -0.07 3.48 3.31
CA GLY A 53 -0.06 4.69 4.11
C GLY A 53 -0.84 5.82 3.44
N GLN A 54 -1.73 6.49 4.17
CA GLN A 54 -2.43 7.71 3.76
C GLN A 54 -1.81 8.91 4.50
N TYR A 55 -1.15 9.78 3.74
CA TYR A 55 -0.18 10.72 4.26
C TYR A 55 -0.73 11.70 5.30
N ARG A 56 -1.57 12.65 4.86
CA ARG A 56 -2.06 13.76 5.69
C ARG A 56 -3.20 13.35 6.62
N GLU A 57 -3.91 12.28 6.26
CA GLU A 57 -4.99 11.71 7.07
C GLU A 57 -4.49 10.82 8.20
N ARG A 58 -3.17 10.55 8.25
CA ARG A 58 -2.51 9.81 9.32
C ARG A 58 -3.09 8.41 9.52
N LYS A 59 -3.36 7.73 8.42
CA LYS A 59 -3.91 6.37 8.42
C LYS A 59 -2.98 5.40 7.73
N ILE A 60 -3.05 4.16 8.15
CA ILE A 60 -2.49 3.02 7.41
C ILE A 60 -3.62 2.02 7.19
N HIS A 61 -3.91 1.72 5.93
CA HIS A 61 -4.97 0.82 5.53
C HIS A 61 -4.40 -0.54 5.15
N GLN A 62 -4.94 -1.60 5.74
CA GLN A 62 -4.81 -2.94 5.20
C GLN A 62 -5.92 -3.14 4.18
N ILE A 63 -5.58 -3.52 2.95
CA ILE A 63 -6.53 -3.72 1.87
C ILE A 63 -6.40 -5.11 1.27
N ASP A 64 -7.53 -5.63 0.80
CA ASP A 64 -7.59 -6.80 -0.06
C ASP A 64 -6.96 -6.46 -1.43
N PRO A 65 -5.95 -7.20 -1.88
CA PRO A 65 -5.20 -6.87 -3.10
C PRO A 65 -5.96 -7.16 -4.40
N GLU A 66 -7.04 -7.95 -4.35
CA GLU A 66 -7.83 -8.31 -5.54
C GLU A 66 -9.00 -7.35 -5.74
N THR A 67 -9.54 -6.79 -4.66
CA THR A 67 -10.75 -5.95 -4.69
C THR A 67 -10.52 -4.49 -4.28
N GLY A 68 -9.45 -4.21 -3.54
CA GLY A 68 -9.22 -2.91 -2.90
C GLY A 68 -10.08 -2.64 -1.67
N ALA A 69 -10.83 -3.64 -1.17
CA ALA A 69 -11.62 -3.48 0.03
C ALA A 69 -10.72 -3.21 1.25
N ILE A 70 -11.06 -2.21 2.06
CA ILE A 70 -10.34 -1.93 3.30
C ILE A 70 -10.74 -2.98 4.34
N LEU A 71 -9.77 -3.78 4.76
CA LEU A 71 -9.93 -4.83 5.77
C LEU A 71 -9.70 -4.29 7.19
N ARG A 72 -8.78 -3.33 7.32
CA ARG A 72 -8.41 -2.71 8.60
C ARG A 72 -7.85 -1.32 8.38
N THR A 73 -8.05 -0.44 9.36
CA THR A 73 -7.38 0.86 9.42
C THR A 73 -6.66 1.00 10.75
N ILE A 74 -5.43 1.51 10.70
CA ILE A 74 -4.64 1.94 11.85
C ILE A 74 -4.54 3.46 11.79
N GLU A 75 -4.81 4.13 12.91
CA GLU A 75 -4.59 5.56 13.04
C GLU A 75 -3.20 5.84 13.61
N SER A 76 -2.55 6.87 13.09
CA SER A 76 -1.29 7.42 13.59
C SER A 76 -1.53 8.81 14.15
N ASN A 77 -0.76 9.19 15.17
CA ASN A 77 -0.73 10.56 15.66
C ASN A 77 0.24 11.45 14.87
N ARG A 78 0.95 10.88 13.88
CA ARG A 78 1.88 11.59 13.00
C ARG A 78 1.55 11.36 11.54
N PHE A 79 2.18 12.12 10.64
CA PHE A 79 2.08 11.81 9.22
C PHE A 79 2.73 10.47 8.89
N VAL A 80 2.15 9.78 7.91
CA VAL A 80 2.66 8.51 7.39
C VAL A 80 3.37 8.81 6.08
N THR A 81 4.70 8.82 6.06
CA THR A 81 5.48 9.17 4.84
C THR A 81 5.98 7.96 4.06
N GLY A 82 5.90 6.78 4.65
CA GLY A 82 6.21 5.49 4.04
C GLY A 82 5.86 4.36 5.00
N VAL A 83 5.65 3.16 4.50
CA VAL A 83 5.33 1.97 5.29
C VAL A 83 6.21 0.80 4.84
N THR A 84 6.64 -0.04 5.78
CA THR A 84 7.41 -1.25 5.50
C THR A 84 7.07 -2.34 6.51
N TRP A 85 7.29 -3.59 6.13
CA TRP A 85 7.10 -4.76 6.99
C TRP A 85 8.42 -5.49 7.16
N VAL A 86 8.80 -5.77 8.41
CA VAL A 86 10.01 -6.53 8.73
C VAL A 86 9.80 -7.26 10.05
N ASP A 87 10.28 -8.51 10.14
CA ASP A 87 10.27 -9.33 11.35
C ASP A 87 8.90 -9.46 12.05
N GLY A 88 7.81 -9.47 11.27
CA GLY A 88 6.45 -9.58 11.79
C GLY A 88 5.85 -8.27 12.30
N GLU A 89 6.51 -7.14 12.01
CA GLU A 89 6.10 -5.83 12.48
C GLU A 89 5.93 -4.85 11.32
N LEU A 90 4.91 -3.98 11.46
CA LEU A 90 4.66 -2.88 10.55
C LEU A 90 5.33 -1.61 11.07
N TRP A 91 6.21 -1.05 10.26
CA TRP A 91 6.90 0.21 10.53
C TRP A 91 6.42 1.27 9.57
N HIS A 92 6.31 2.51 10.06
CA HIS A 92 6.08 3.65 9.20
C HIS A 92 7.10 4.75 9.45
N ALA A 93 7.54 5.38 8.36
CA ALA A 93 8.29 6.62 8.45
C ALA A 93 7.33 7.76 8.79
N THR A 94 7.88 8.80 9.41
CA THR A 94 7.07 9.90 9.91
C THR A 94 7.73 11.26 9.77
N TRP A 95 6.89 12.28 9.75
CA TRP A 95 7.27 13.69 9.83
C TRP A 95 6.31 14.34 10.83
N GLU A 96 6.88 15.16 11.73
CA GLU A 96 6.28 15.69 12.98
C GLU A 96 6.13 14.68 14.12
#